data_AF-A0AAU2X8N7-F1
#
_entry.id   AF-A0AAU2X8N7-F1
#
_cell.length_a   1.000
_cell.length_b   1.000
_cell.length_c   1.000
_cell.angle_alpha   90.00
_cell.angle_beta   90.00
_cell.angle_gamma   90.00
#
_symmetry.space_group_name_H-M   'P 1'
#
loop_
_entity.id
_entity.type
_entity.pdbx_description
1 polymer ?
#
loop_
_entity_poly.entity_id
_entity_poly.type
_entity_poly.pdbx_seq_one_letter_code
_entity_poly.pdbx_strand_id
1 'polypeptide(L)' 'MQWVGWYNDERLHSAIDYVPPVEYEQAYWRTPEQQPQTA' A
#
# COMPACT_ATOMS: atom_id res chain seq x y z
N MET A 1 17.55 -6.83 -3.76
CA MET A 1 16.09 -6.65 -3.91
C MET A 1 15.27 -7.33 -2.80
N GLN A 2 15.82 -8.24 -1.99
CA GLN A 2 15.06 -8.98 -0.97
C GLN A 2 14.37 -8.07 0.07
N TRP A 3 14.99 -6.96 0.45
CA TRP A 3 14.37 -5.99 1.38
C TRP A 3 13.15 -5.28 0.77
N VAL A 4 13.09 -5.11 -0.55
CA VAL A 4 11.97 -4.47 -1.25
C VAL A 4 10.76 -5.39 -1.23
N GLY A 5 10.97 -6.68 -1.51
CA GLY A 5 9.91 -7.69 -1.43
C GLY A 5 9.35 -7.79 0.00
N TRP A 6 10.22 -7.92 1.00
CA TRP A 6 9.79 -7.94 2.40
C TRP A 6 9.04 -6.66 2.80
N TYR A 7 9.50 -5.48 2.36
CA TYR A 7 8.84 -4.21 2.68
C TYR A 7 7.44 -4.09 2.06
N ASN A 8 7.26 -4.56 0.83
CA ASN A 8 6.00 -4.41 0.10
C ASN A 8 4.97 -5.48 0.43
N ASP A 9 5.40 -6.73 0.60
CA ASP A 9 4.51 -7.89 0.76
C ASP A 9 4.37 -8.36 2.22
N GLU A 10 5.41 -8.22 3.04
CA GLU A 10 5.45 -8.85 4.37
C GLU A 10 5.35 -7.85 5.53
N ARG A 11 5.76 -6.60 5.33
CA ARG A 11 5.81 -5.60 6.40
C ARG A 11 4.42 -5.02 6.67
N LEU A 12 3.84 -5.38 7.82
CA LEU A 12 2.59 -4.82 8.29
C LEU A 12 2.81 -3.45 8.96
N HIS A 13 2.05 -2.43 8.55
CA HIS A 13 2.12 -1.10 9.14
C HIS A 13 0.90 -0.82 10.04
N SER A 14 1.13 -0.54 11.33
CA SER A 14 0.07 -0.20 12.28
C SER A 14 -0.72 1.07 11.93
N ALA A 15 -0.15 1.95 11.12
CA ALA A 15 -0.80 3.18 10.64
C ALA A 15 -1.88 2.93 9.57
N ILE A 16 -1.84 1.76 8.92
CA ILE A 16 -2.81 1.31 7.91
C ILE A 16 -3.43 -0.02 8.32
N ASP A 17 -3.77 -0.14 9.61
CA ASP A 17 -4.45 -1.31 10.18
C ASP A 17 -3.70 -2.64 10.00
N TYR A 18 -2.36 -2.61 10.01
CA TYR A 18 -1.51 -3.79 9.83
C TYR A 18 -1.70 -4.48 8.47
N VAL A 19 -1.90 -3.70 7.41
CA VAL A 19 -1.96 -4.19 6.03
C VAL A 19 -0.59 -4.03 5.34
N PRO A 20 -0.19 -4.93 4.43
CA PRO A 20 0.98 -4.73 3.59
C PRO A 20 0.83 -3.53 2.65
N PRO A 21 1.91 -2.78 2.36
CA PRO A 21 1.85 -1.64 1.45
C PRO A 21 1.22 -1.96 0.09
N VAL A 22 1.55 -3.13 -0.49
CA VAL A 22 1.01 -3.51 -1.81
C VAL A 22 -0.50 -3.66 -1.81
N GLU A 23 -1.09 -4.22 -0.74
CA GLU A 23 -2.54 -4.38 -0.61
C GLU A 23 -3.24 -3.04 -0.40
N TYR A 24 -2.63 -2.15 0.40
CA TYR A 24 -3.13 -0.79 0.59
C TYR A 24 -3.12 0.00 -0.73
N GLU A 25 -2.02 -0.04 -1.48
CA GLU A 25 -1.91 0.60 -2.79
C GLU A 25 -2.92 0.02 -3.79
N GLN A 26 -3.07 -1.31 -3.85
CA GLN A 26 -4.06 -1.96 -4.72
C GLN A 26 -5.50 -1.51 -4.41
N ALA A 27 -5.86 -1.44 -3.12
CA ALA A 27 -7.17 -0.96 -2.70
C ALA A 27 -7.35 0.53 -3.05
N TYR A 28 -6.32 1.33 -2.83
CA TYR A 28 -6.30 2.75 -3.16
C TYR A 28 -6.52 3.00 -4.65
N TRP A 29 -5.78 2.31 -5.53
CA TRP A 29 -5.91 2.45 -6.98
C TRP A 29 -7.22 1.85 -7.55
N ARG A 30 -7.78 0.85 -6.88
CA ARG A 30 -9.09 0.28 -7.27
C ARG A 30 -10.26 1.19 -6.91
N THR A 31 -10.06 2.16 -6.01
CA THR A 31 -11.11 3.06 -5.56
C THR A 31 -11.17 4.29 -6.48
N PRO A 32 -12.22 4.46 -7.31
CA PRO A 32 -12.29 5.56 -8.27
C PRO A 32 -12.42 6.95 -7.62
N GLU A 33 -12.76 7.03 -6.33
CA GLU A 33 -13.05 8.27 -5.62
C GLU A 33 -11.83 8.89 -4.91
N GLN A 34 -10.70 8.20 -4.81
CA GLN A 34 -9.53 8.65 -4.04
C GLN A 34 -8.28 8.90 -4.88
N GLN A 35 -8.41 9.11 -6.20
CA GLN A 35 -7.26 9.56 -6.99
C GLN A 35 -6.69 10.83 -6.32
N PRO A 36 -5.44 10.78 -5.80
CA PRO A 36 -4.81 11.98 -5.31
C PRO A 36 -4.58 12.79 -6.58
N GLN A 37 -5.27 13.94 -6.70
CA GLN A 37 -4.90 14.94 -7.69
C GLN A 37 -3.41 15.20 -7.49
N THR A 38 -2.62 14.62 -8.40
CA THR A 38 -1.19 14.85 -8.47
C THR A 38 -1.08 16.25 -9.03
N ALA A 39 -0.90 17.22 -8.13
CA ALA A 39 -0.62 18.61 -8.48
C ALA A 39 0.82 18.75 -9.00
#